data_AF-A0A9P0NTU2-F1
#
_entry.id   AF-A0A9P0NTU2-F1
#
_cell.length_a   1.000
_cell.length_b   1.000
_cell.length_c   1.000
_cell.angle_alpha   90.00
_cell.angle_beta   90.00
_cell.angle_gamma   90.00
#
_symmetry.space_group_name_H-M   'P 1'
#
loop_
_entity.id
_entity.type
_entity.pdbx_description
1 polymer ?
#
loop_
_entity_poly.entity_id
_entity_poly.type
_entity_poly.pdbx_seq_one_letter_code
_entity_poly.pdbx_strand_id
1 'polypeptide(L)'
;MAPVAKEKKEKKEVKDKSKNPMRDLHIRKLCLNICVGESGDRLTRAAKVLEQLTGQQPVFSKARYTVRSFGIRRNEKIAVHCTVRGAKAEEILERGLKVREYELRRDNFSGN
;
A
#
# COMPACT_ATOMS: atom_id res chain seq x y z
N MET A 1 9.89 52.67 6.72
CA MET A 1 9.49 52.23 5.37
C MET A 1 9.53 50.70 5.36
N ALA A 2 8.37 50.08 5.61
CA ALA A 2 8.20 48.61 5.54
C ALA A 2 8.17 48.18 4.05
N PRO A 3 8.32 46.88 3.77
CA PRO A 3 7.11 46.06 3.75
C PRO A 3 7.24 44.69 4.43
N VAL A 4 6.10 44.31 4.98
CA VAL A 4 5.74 43.04 5.63
C VAL A 4 5.22 42.05 4.57
N ALA A 5 5.20 40.77 4.96
CA ALA A 5 4.34 39.68 4.48
C ALA A 5 4.73 38.90 3.22
N LYS A 6 5.04 37.61 3.46
CA LYS A 6 4.34 36.50 2.76
C LYS A 6 3.99 35.42 3.78
N GLU A 7 2.86 35.59 4.45
CA GLU A 7 2.18 34.48 5.14
C GLU A 7 1.73 33.45 4.08
N LYS A 8 2.20 32.21 4.23
CA LYS A 8 1.67 31.08 3.48
C LYS A 8 0.22 30.86 3.93
N LYS A 9 -0.72 31.19 3.05
CA LYS A 9 -2.15 30.88 3.19
C LYS A 9 -2.35 29.36 3.36
N GLU A 10 -2.66 28.93 4.58
CA GLU A 10 -3.37 27.68 4.81
C GLU A 10 -4.75 27.78 4.14
N LYS A 11 -5.01 26.92 3.14
CA LYS A 11 -6.36 26.74 2.62
C LYS A 11 -7.21 26.07 3.69
N LYS A 12 -7.94 26.88 4.47
CA LYS A 12 -9.05 26.42 5.30
C LYS A 12 -10.08 25.71 4.41
N GLU A 13 -10.32 24.43 4.68
CA GLU A 13 -11.39 23.68 4.03
C GLU A 13 -12.75 24.34 4.30
N VAL A 14 -13.54 24.50 3.24
CA VAL A 14 -14.92 24.93 3.31
C VAL A 14 -15.70 23.93 4.16
N LYS A 15 -16.19 24.37 5.32
CA LYS A 15 -17.12 23.61 6.15
C LYS A 15 -18.50 23.64 5.49
N ASP A 16 -18.78 22.64 4.65
CA ASP A 16 -20.15 22.29 4.29
C ASP A 16 -20.86 21.84 5.57
N LYS A 17 -22.00 22.48 5.88
CA LYS A 17 -22.86 22.18 7.05
C LYS A 17 -23.49 20.76 7.02
N SER A 18 -23.15 19.95 6.01
CA SER A 18 -23.56 18.55 5.81
C SER A 18 -22.46 17.52 6.14
N LYS A 19 -21.28 17.97 6.58
CA LYS A 19 -20.13 17.11 6.91
C LYS A 19 -20.30 16.47 8.29
N ASN A 20 -20.98 15.34 8.32
CA ASN A 20 -20.91 14.41 9.46
C ASN A 20 -19.44 13.97 9.64
N PRO A 21 -18.85 14.05 10.84
CA PRO A 21 -17.46 13.66 11.07
C PRO A 21 -17.18 12.18 10.73
N MET A 22 -18.21 11.34 10.73
CA MET A 22 -18.12 9.95 10.29
C MET A 22 -17.94 9.76 8.76
N ARG A 23 -18.05 10.83 7.95
CA ARG A 23 -17.83 10.79 6.50
C ARG A 23 -16.39 11.10 6.10
N ASP A 24 -15.51 11.42 7.05
CA ASP A 24 -14.12 11.76 6.75
C ASP A 24 -13.36 10.54 6.21
N LEU A 25 -12.52 10.78 5.21
CA LEU A 25 -11.77 9.73 4.52
C LEU A 25 -10.56 9.32 5.37
N HIS A 26 -10.42 8.02 5.59
CA HIS A 26 -9.31 7.46 6.35
C HIS A 26 -8.70 6.27 5.59
N ILE A 27 -7.38 6.12 5.70
CA ILE A 27 -6.69 4.96 5.14
C ILE A 27 -6.97 3.76 6.05
N ARG A 28 -7.86 2.86 5.60
CA ARG A 28 -8.25 1.68 6.40
C ARG A 28 -7.13 0.65 6.53
N LYS A 29 -6.43 0.36 5.42
CA LYS A 29 -5.35 -0.62 5.36
C LYS A 29 -4.50 -0.41 4.12
N LEU A 30 -3.22 -0.76 4.22
CA LEU A 30 -2.31 -0.92 3.10
C LEU A 30 -1.94 -2.41 3.00
N CYS A 31 -2.13 -3.00 1.83
CA CYS A 31 -1.79 -4.40 1.57
C CYS A 31 -0.57 -4.45 0.64
N LEU A 32 0.54 -4.98 1.13
CA LEU A 32 1.73 -5.26 0.33
C LEU A 32 1.68 -6.71 -0.13
N ASN A 33 1.89 -6.95 -1.41
CA ASN A 33 1.87 -8.29 -1.99
C ASN A 33 3.07 -8.49 -2.91
N ILE A 34 3.79 -9.59 -2.70
CA ILE A 34 4.87 -10.05 -3.58
C ILE A 34 4.48 -11.44 -4.11
N CYS A 35 4.23 -11.51 -5.42
CA CYS A 35 4.01 -12.76 -6.13
C CYS A 35 5.29 -13.15 -6.86
N VAL A 36 5.93 -14.24 -6.44
CA VAL A 36 7.18 -14.72 -7.06
C VAL A 36 6.90 -15.72 -8.18
N GLY A 37 5.78 -16.45 -8.12
CA GLY A 37 5.38 -17.40 -9.17
C GLY A 37 6.01 -18.79 -9.03
N GLU A 38 6.88 -18.99 -8.04
CA GLU A 38 7.58 -20.24 -7.76
C GLU A 38 7.67 -20.48 -6.24
N SER A 39 7.82 -21.75 -5.85
CA SER A 39 8.15 -22.13 -4.48
C SER A 39 9.66 -22.19 -4.26
N GLY A 40 10.07 -22.25 -2.99
CA GLY A 40 11.49 -22.39 -2.60
C GLY A 40 12.12 -21.11 -2.06
N ASP A 41 13.42 -20.95 -2.30
CA ASP A 41 14.25 -19.93 -1.63
C ASP A 41 13.92 -18.50 -2.00
N ARG A 42 13.47 -18.24 -3.24
CA ARG A 42 13.08 -16.88 -3.63
C ARG A 42 11.87 -16.40 -2.82
N LEU A 43 10.95 -17.30 -2.50
CA LEU A 43 9.78 -17.00 -1.67
C LEU A 43 10.17 -16.71 -0.20
N THR A 44 11.10 -17.48 0.35
CA THR A 44 11.56 -17.27 1.74
C THR A 44 12.37 -15.97 1.88
N ARG A 45 13.16 -15.60 0.86
CA ARG A 45 13.83 -14.30 0.80
C ARG A 45 12.84 -13.15 0.71
N ALA A 46 11.82 -13.26 -0.15
CA ALA A 46 10.77 -12.25 -0.26
C ALA A 46 10.01 -12.06 1.07
N ALA A 47 9.76 -13.15 1.81
CA ALA A 47 9.18 -13.08 3.15
C ALA A 47 10.05 -12.27 4.12
N LYS A 48 11.37 -12.53 4.15
CA LYS A 48 12.32 -11.76 4.99
C LYS A 48 12.34 -10.28 4.63
N VAL A 49 12.29 -9.94 3.34
CA VAL A 49 12.25 -8.54 2.89
C VAL A 49 10.97 -7.85 3.39
N LEU A 50 9.81 -8.51 3.27
CA LEU A 50 8.54 -7.97 3.78
C LEU A 50 8.55 -7.79 5.30
N GLU A 51 9.15 -8.73 6.03
CA GLU A 51 9.29 -8.66 7.47
C GLU A 51 10.18 -7.47 7.89
N GLN A 52 11.31 -7.25 7.19
CA GLN A 52 12.17 -6.10 7.44
C GLN A 52 11.49 -4.76 7.11
N LEU A 53 10.66 -4.72 6.07
CA LEU A 53 9.96 -3.51 5.64
C LEU A 53 8.80 -3.13 6.57
N THR A 54 8.03 -4.12 7.03
CA THR A 54 6.79 -3.89 7.78
C THR A 54 6.93 -4.11 9.30
N GLY A 55 7.94 -4.86 9.72
CA GLY A 55 8.11 -5.33 11.10
C GLY A 55 6.99 -6.27 11.56
N GLN A 56 6.31 -6.94 10.63
CA GLN A 56 5.24 -7.89 10.89
C GLN A 56 5.53 -9.23 10.24
N GLN A 57 5.01 -10.31 10.82
CA GLN A 57 5.12 -11.63 10.23
C GLN A 57 4.23 -11.73 8.98
N PRO A 58 4.81 -12.01 7.80
CA PRO A 58 4.04 -12.01 6.57
C PRO A 58 3.31 -13.35 6.36
N VAL A 59 2.20 -13.31 5.61
CA VAL A 59 1.34 -14.47 5.37
C VAL A 59 1.62 -15.08 3.99
N PHE A 60 1.85 -16.40 3.96
CA PHE A 60 2.04 -17.15 2.72
C PHE A 60 0.69 -17.50 2.07
N SER A 61 0.56 -17.16 0.79
CA SER A 61 -0.61 -17.46 -0.03
C SER A 61 -0.38 -18.73 -0.86
N LYS A 62 -1.41 -19.56 -0.91
CA LYS A 62 -1.41 -20.82 -1.65
C LYS A 62 -2.07 -20.67 -3.03
N ALA A 63 -1.58 -21.45 -3.99
CA ALA A 63 -2.16 -21.58 -5.32
C ALA A 63 -3.59 -22.14 -5.26
N ARG A 64 -4.55 -21.48 -5.93
CA ARG A 64 -5.91 -22.01 -6.08
C ARG A 64 -6.03 -23.06 -7.17
N TYR A 65 -5.31 -22.89 -8.28
CA TYR A 65 -5.37 -23.73 -9.47
C TYR A 65 -3.98 -24.23 -9.86
N THR A 66 -3.94 -25.35 -10.59
CA THR A 66 -2.72 -25.83 -11.25
C THR A 66 -2.67 -25.22 -12.64
N VAL A 67 -1.60 -24.50 -12.98
CA VAL A 67 -1.41 -23.89 -14.29
C VAL A 67 -0.03 -24.26 -14.82
N ARG A 68 0.01 -25.15 -15.83
CA ARG A 68 1.26 -25.73 -16.36
C ARG A 68 2.16 -24.69 -17.03
N SER A 69 1.59 -23.69 -17.71
CA SER A 69 2.37 -22.62 -18.36
C SER A 69 3.19 -21.79 -17.36
N PHE A 70 2.69 -21.64 -16.13
CA PHE A 70 3.38 -20.95 -15.05
C PHE A 70 4.15 -21.89 -14.11
N GLY A 71 4.15 -23.20 -14.39
CA GLY A 71 4.81 -24.19 -13.52
C GLY A 71 4.17 -24.38 -12.15
N ILE A 72 2.97 -23.82 -11.92
CA ILE A 72 2.32 -23.78 -10.61
C ILE A 72 1.46 -25.01 -10.36
N ARG A 73 1.60 -25.64 -9.19
CA ARG A 73 0.72 -26.71 -8.71
C ARG A 73 -0.28 -26.19 -7.67
N ARG A 74 -1.46 -26.83 -7.60
CA ARG A 74 -2.49 -26.49 -6.60
C ARG A 74 -1.93 -26.63 -5.17
N ASN A 75 -2.32 -25.72 -4.28
CA ASN A 75 -1.91 -25.62 -2.88
C ASN A 75 -0.42 -25.32 -2.62
N GLU A 76 0.37 -25.08 -3.68
CA GLU A 76 1.75 -24.65 -3.57
C GLU A 76 1.82 -23.20 -3.03
N LYS A 77 2.84 -22.88 -2.22
CA LYS A 77 3.04 -21.51 -1.73
C LYS A 77 3.69 -20.68 -2.84
N ILE A 78 3.06 -19.56 -3.24
CA ILE A 78 3.49 -18.78 -4.41
C ILE A 78 3.77 -17.31 -4.07
N ALA A 79 3.00 -16.77 -3.15
CA ALA A 79 3.01 -15.35 -2.85
C ALA A 79 3.08 -15.12 -1.35
N VAL A 80 3.58 -13.95 -1.00
CA VAL A 80 3.65 -13.48 0.37
C VAL A 80 2.98 -12.12 0.41
N HIS A 81 2.04 -11.94 1.35
CA HIS A 81 1.39 -10.66 1.56
C HIS A 81 1.45 -10.25 3.02
N CYS A 82 1.42 -8.94 3.25
CA CYS A 82 1.34 -8.35 4.58
C CYS A 82 0.32 -7.21 4.57
N THR A 83 -0.50 -7.13 5.62
CA THR A 83 -1.49 -6.07 5.78
C THR A 83 -1.07 -5.13 6.89
N VAL A 84 -0.72 -3.90 6.54
CA VAL A 84 -0.31 -2.87 7.49
C VAL A 84 -1.47 -1.91 7.73
N ARG A 85 -1.60 -1.43 8.97
CA ARG A 85 -2.62 -0.47 9.41
C ARG A 85 -1.98 0.57 10.34
N GLY A 86 -2.69 1.69 10.56
CA GLY A 86 -2.26 2.77 11.44
C GLY A 86 -1.06 3.55 10.88
N ALA A 87 -0.29 4.19 11.76
CA ALA A 87 0.82 5.08 11.39
C ALA A 87 1.86 4.41 10.47
N LYS A 88 2.17 3.12 10.70
CA LYS A 88 3.09 2.36 9.83
C LYS A 88 2.64 2.32 8.37
N ALA A 89 1.33 2.29 8.13
CA ALA A 89 0.80 2.27 6.76
C ALA A 89 0.99 3.63 6.08
N GLU A 90 0.83 4.74 6.81
CA GLU A 90 1.02 6.09 6.29
C GLU A 90 2.50 6.35 5.95
N GLU A 91 3.42 5.95 6.84
CA GLU A 91 4.86 6.05 6.57
C GLU A 91 5.29 5.26 5.33
N ILE A 92 4.82 4.02 5.20
CA ILE A 92 5.13 3.17 4.04
C ILE A 92 4.50 3.74 2.77
N LEU A 93 3.28 4.29 2.86
CA LEU A 93 2.60 4.90 1.74
C LEU A 93 3.36 6.15 1.24
N GLU A 94 3.79 7.01 2.16
CA GLU A 94 4.57 8.21 1.82
C GLU A 94 5.90 7.84 1.14
N ARG A 95 6.62 6.85 1.70
CA ARG A 95 7.85 6.32 1.08
C ARG A 95 7.56 5.74 -0.31
N GLY A 96 6.46 5.02 -0.49
CA GLY A 96 6.06 4.43 -1.77
C GLY A 96 5.67 5.46 -2.82
N LEU A 97 4.91 6.49 -2.44
CA LEU A 97 4.51 7.57 -3.33
C LEU A 97 5.70 8.44 -3.75
N LYS A 98 6.68 8.63 -2.86
CA LYS A 98 7.93 9.33 -3.18
C LYS A 98 8.72 8.64 -4.30
N VAL A 99 8.72 7.30 -4.36
CA VAL A 99 9.37 6.54 -5.45
C VAL A 99 8.69 6.78 -6.81
N ARG A 100 7.40 7.12 -6.79
CA ARG A 100 6.57 7.44 -7.97
C ARG A 100 6.43 8.95 -8.20
N GLU A 101 7.25 9.77 -7.55
CA GLU A 101 7.25 11.23 -7.69
C GLU A 101 5.89 11.88 -7.38
N TYR A 102 5.06 11.22 -6.56
CA TYR A 102 3.68 11.62 -6.26
C TYR A 102 2.74 11.71 -7.48
N GLU A 103 3.10 11.10 -8.61
CA GLU A 103 2.27 11.04 -9.79
C GLU A 103 1.50 9.72 -9.87
N LEU A 104 0.17 9.83 -10.00
CA LEU A 104 -0.74 8.70 -10.18
C LEU A 104 -1.64 8.94 -11.38
N ARG A 105 -1.81 7.90 -12.20
CA ARG A 105 -2.76 7.91 -13.32
C ARG A 105 -4.17 7.68 -12.80
N ARG A 106 -5.16 8.22 -13.52
CA ARG A 106 -6.58 8.08 -13.17
C ARG A 106 -7.06 6.62 -13.18
N ASP A 107 -6.47 5.80 -14.05
CA ASP A 107 -6.78 4.37 -14.18
C ASP A 107 -6.41 3.54 -12.93
N ASN A 108 -5.57 4.09 -12.04
CA ASN A 108 -5.17 3.42 -10.81
C ASN A 108 -6.27 3.45 -9.73
N PHE A 109 -7.30 4.29 -9.88
CA PHE A 109 -8.39 4.42 -8.92
C PHE A 109 -9.55 3.48 -9.29
N SER A 110 -9.85 2.56 -8.38
CA SER A 110 -10.95 1.59 -8.54
C SER A 110 -12.32 2.28 -8.45
N GLY A 111 -13.23 1.98 -9.38
CA GLY A 111 -14.61 2.51 -9.40
C GLY A 111 -14.87 3.68 -10.36
N ASN A 112 -13.96 3.93 -11.32
CA ASN A 112 -14.24 4.75 -12.50
C ASN A 112 -14.85 3.91 -13.63
#